data_AF-A0A2M7YLZ9-F1
#
_entry.id   AF-A0A2M7YLZ9-F1
#
_cell.length_a   1.000
_cell.length_b   1.000
_cell.length_c   1.000
_cell.angle_alpha   90.00
_cell.angle_beta   90.00
_cell.angle_gamma   90.00
#
_symmetry.space_group_name_H-M   'P 1'
#
loop_
_entity.id
_entity.type
_entity.pdbx_description
1 polymer ?
#
loop_
_entity_poly.entity_id
_entity_poly.type
_entity_poly.pdbx_seq_one_letter_code
_entity_poly.pdbx_strand_id
1 'polypeptide(L)'
;TQGIKNLKKLNQYVLTNTVITSKNARYLPQIARLLIDLDVDQFQFAFLHISGTAKKNIDWIAPRKSEIMKYIKKGLDIGIKAKKRVMTEAIPYCLMSGYEDCIAEKIIPPSVVYDAGFVVKDYQKYRKESGKSKGPNCKKCKYFEVCEGPWKEYPEIYGWDEFKPVIK
;
A
#
# COMPACT_ATOMS: atom_id res chain seq x y z
N THR A 1 -0.11 -15.25 -15.21
CA THR A 1 -1.15 -15.80 -14.31
C THR A 1 -1.00 -17.29 -14.02
N GLN A 2 -0.19 -18.05 -14.79
CA GLN A 2 -0.05 -19.50 -14.61
C GLN A 2 0.42 -19.92 -13.19
N GLY A 3 1.34 -19.17 -12.57
CA GLY A 3 1.80 -19.45 -11.20
C GLY A 3 0.67 -19.47 -10.17
N ILE A 4 -0.23 -18.48 -10.21
CA ILE A 4 -1.41 -18.42 -9.33
C ILE A 4 -2.31 -19.64 -9.58
N LYS A 5 -2.61 -19.95 -10.85
CA LYS A 5 -3.44 -21.10 -11.21
C LYS A 5 -2.86 -22.42 -10.69
N ASN A 6 -1.55 -22.59 -10.76
CA ASN A 6 -0.88 -23.79 -10.25
C ASN A 6 -1.02 -23.90 -8.72
N LEU A 7 -0.84 -22.80 -7.99
CA LEU A 7 -1.01 -22.77 -6.53
C LEU A 7 -2.46 -23.08 -6.11
N LYS A 8 -3.45 -22.50 -6.81
CA LYS A 8 -4.86 -22.78 -6.53
C LYS A 8 -5.24 -24.23 -6.83
N LYS A 9 -4.70 -24.85 -7.88
CA LYS A 9 -4.87 -26.30 -8.15
C LYS A 9 -4.31 -27.18 -7.01
N LEU A 10 -3.29 -26.70 -6.30
CA LEU A 10 -2.71 -27.36 -5.13
C LEU A 10 -3.37 -26.95 -3.80
N ASN A 11 -4.52 -26.29 -3.86
CA ASN A 11 -5.28 -25.78 -2.70
C ASN A 11 -4.43 -24.90 -1.75
N GLN A 12 -3.48 -24.13 -2.31
CA GLN A 12 -2.64 -23.23 -1.53
C GLN A 12 -3.32 -21.87 -1.33
N TYR A 13 -3.05 -21.25 -0.19
CA TYR A 13 -3.41 -19.86 0.06
C TYR A 13 -2.54 -18.93 -0.81
N VAL A 14 -3.18 -18.08 -1.59
CA VAL A 14 -2.51 -17.13 -2.47
C VAL A 14 -2.80 -15.70 -2.01
N LEU A 15 -1.73 -15.02 -1.61
CA LEU A 15 -1.71 -13.58 -1.39
C LEU A 15 -0.92 -12.91 -2.50
N THR A 16 -1.47 -11.83 -3.06
CA THR A 16 -0.75 -11.03 -4.04
C THR A 16 -0.52 -9.61 -3.54
N ASN A 17 0.62 -9.01 -3.89
CA ASN A 17 0.90 -7.61 -3.64
C ASN A 17 1.19 -6.92 -4.98
N THR A 18 0.40 -5.90 -5.32
CA THR A 18 0.63 -5.07 -6.50
C THR A 18 1.24 -3.75 -6.06
N VAL A 19 2.47 -3.48 -6.47
CA VAL A 19 3.12 -2.18 -6.26
C VAL A 19 2.47 -1.15 -7.19
N ILE A 20 1.91 -0.09 -6.62
CA ILE A 20 1.22 0.96 -7.37
C ILE A 20 2.24 1.93 -7.96
N THR A 21 2.08 2.24 -9.25
CA THR A 21 2.89 3.20 -10.01
C THR A 21 1.99 4.06 -10.89
N SER A 22 2.53 5.15 -11.43
CA SER A 22 1.81 5.99 -12.40
C SER A 22 1.33 5.21 -13.63
N LYS A 23 2.05 4.15 -14.02
CA LYS A 23 1.79 3.34 -15.21
C LYS A 23 0.66 2.33 -14.99
N ASN A 24 0.46 1.86 -13.77
CA ASN A 24 -0.54 0.83 -13.47
C ASN A 24 -1.75 1.33 -12.67
N ALA A 25 -1.69 2.52 -12.06
CA ALA A 25 -2.74 2.98 -11.15
C ALA A 25 -4.14 2.96 -11.78
N ARG A 26 -4.29 3.40 -13.04
CA ARG A 26 -5.58 3.38 -13.75
C ARG A 26 -6.15 1.97 -13.98
N TYR A 27 -5.31 0.95 -13.88
CA TYR A 27 -5.65 -0.45 -14.11
C TYR A 27 -5.92 -1.23 -12.82
N LEU A 28 -5.78 -0.62 -11.63
CA LEU A 28 -6.03 -1.29 -10.35
C LEU A 28 -7.43 -1.95 -10.26
N PRO A 29 -8.52 -1.34 -10.79
CA PRO A 29 -9.82 -2.02 -10.85
C PRO A 29 -9.83 -3.28 -11.72
N GLN A 30 -9.11 -3.28 -12.84
CA GLN A 30 -8.98 -4.42 -13.75
C GLN A 30 -8.10 -5.51 -13.14
N ILE A 31 -7.03 -5.12 -12.45
CA ILE A 31 -6.17 -6.02 -11.69
C ILE A 31 -6.98 -6.70 -10.59
N ALA A 32 -7.80 -5.95 -9.83
CA ALA A 32 -8.67 -6.53 -8.80
C ALA A 32 -9.61 -7.61 -9.37
N ARG A 33 -10.27 -7.33 -10.51
CA ARG A 33 -11.13 -8.32 -11.19
C ARG A 33 -10.35 -9.56 -11.59
N LEU A 34 -9.19 -9.38 -12.23
CA LEU A 34 -8.32 -10.50 -12.62
C LEU A 34 -7.94 -11.37 -11.41
N LEU A 35 -7.62 -10.76 -10.27
CA LEU A 35 -7.24 -11.50 -9.06
C LEU A 35 -8.42 -12.27 -8.46
N ILE A 36 -9.63 -11.70 -8.53
CA ILE A 36 -10.86 -12.39 -8.13
C ILE A 36 -11.14 -13.58 -9.05
N ASP A 37 -11.03 -13.40 -10.37
CA ASP A 37 -11.25 -14.45 -11.37
C ASP A 37 -10.25 -15.62 -11.23
N LEU A 38 -9.06 -15.32 -10.69
CA LEU A 38 -8.03 -16.31 -10.39
C LEU A 38 -8.18 -16.94 -9.00
N ASP A 39 -9.25 -16.62 -8.27
CA ASP A 39 -9.53 -17.09 -6.91
C ASP A 39 -8.40 -16.81 -5.90
N VAL A 40 -7.77 -15.64 -6.01
CA VAL A 40 -6.81 -15.17 -5.00
C VAL A 40 -7.56 -14.98 -3.66
N ASP A 41 -6.92 -15.38 -2.56
CA ASP A 41 -7.52 -15.34 -1.22
C ASP A 41 -7.42 -13.93 -0.61
N GLN A 42 -6.28 -13.28 -0.83
CA GLN A 42 -6.04 -11.89 -0.45
C GLN A 42 -5.24 -11.13 -1.51
N PHE A 43 -5.60 -9.87 -1.76
CA PHE A 43 -4.73 -8.99 -2.52
C PHE A 43 -4.45 -7.68 -1.80
N GLN A 44 -3.28 -7.11 -2.07
CA GLN A 44 -2.83 -5.86 -1.52
C GLN A 44 -2.40 -4.90 -2.63
N PHE A 45 -2.71 -3.62 -2.45
CA PHE A 45 -2.14 -2.54 -3.24
C PHE A 45 -1.15 -1.74 -2.39
N ALA A 46 0.15 -1.92 -2.63
CA ALA A 46 1.19 -1.24 -1.90
C ALA A 46 1.66 0.00 -2.66
N PHE A 47 1.69 1.17 -2.02
CA PHE A 47 2.36 2.32 -2.61
C PHE A 47 3.87 2.08 -2.63
N LEU A 48 4.51 2.42 -3.76
CA LEU A 48 5.92 2.13 -3.95
C LEU A 48 6.81 2.79 -2.91
N HIS A 49 7.79 2.04 -2.40
CA HIS A 49 8.88 2.60 -1.61
C HIS A 49 9.89 3.25 -2.57
N ILE A 50 10.16 4.55 -2.39
CA ILE A 50 10.97 5.35 -3.32
C ILE A 50 12.46 5.17 -2.99
N SER A 51 12.97 3.96 -3.22
CA SER A 51 14.36 3.61 -2.97
C SER A 51 14.98 2.93 -4.21
N GLY A 52 16.31 2.80 -4.22
CA GLY A 52 17.05 2.12 -5.30
C GLY A 52 16.69 2.63 -6.70
N THR A 53 16.28 1.71 -7.59
CA THR A 53 15.91 2.02 -8.98
C THR A 53 14.66 2.89 -9.09
N ALA A 54 13.72 2.79 -8.15
CA ALA A 54 12.52 3.64 -8.16
C ALA A 54 12.89 5.12 -7.94
N LYS A 55 13.85 5.39 -7.06
CA LYS A 55 14.38 6.74 -6.83
C LYS A 55 15.05 7.32 -8.09
N LYS A 56 15.76 6.49 -8.87
CA LYS A 56 16.37 6.91 -10.15
C LYS A 56 15.34 7.25 -11.24
N ASN A 57 14.11 6.79 -11.11
CA ASN A 57 13.06 6.87 -12.13
C ASN A 57 11.83 7.62 -11.64
N ILE A 58 12.02 8.45 -10.62
CA ILE A 58 10.95 8.96 -9.79
C ILE A 58 9.96 9.82 -10.56
N ASP A 59 10.48 10.66 -11.46
CA ASP A 59 9.73 11.62 -12.26
C ASP A 59 8.62 10.99 -13.08
N TRP A 60 8.76 9.71 -13.43
CA TRP A 60 7.78 9.01 -14.24
C TRP A 60 7.12 7.84 -13.54
N ILE A 61 7.68 7.27 -12.46
CA ILE A 61 7.14 6.06 -11.82
C ILE A 61 6.23 6.36 -10.62
N ALA A 62 6.51 7.42 -9.85
CA ALA A 62 5.85 7.70 -8.57
C ALA A 62 4.69 8.68 -8.76
N PRO A 63 3.41 8.23 -8.70
CA PRO A 63 2.28 9.14 -8.86
C PRO A 63 2.00 9.90 -7.56
N ARG A 64 1.30 11.02 -7.67
CA ARG A 64 0.72 11.69 -6.50
C ARG A 64 -0.43 10.84 -5.95
N LYS A 65 -0.46 10.56 -4.64
CA LYS A 65 -1.45 9.64 -4.03
C LYS A 65 -2.87 10.13 -4.26
N SER A 66 -3.14 11.41 -4.05
CA SER A 66 -4.45 12.01 -4.27
C SER A 66 -5.02 11.75 -5.67
N GLU A 67 -4.18 11.74 -6.71
CA GLU A 67 -4.60 11.49 -8.10
C GLU A 67 -5.04 10.05 -8.37
N ILE A 68 -4.44 9.10 -7.64
CA ILE A 68 -4.65 7.67 -7.85
C ILE A 68 -5.65 7.05 -6.86
N MET A 69 -6.02 7.75 -5.78
CA MET A 69 -6.92 7.24 -4.75
C MET A 69 -8.25 6.74 -5.31
N LYS A 70 -8.78 7.38 -6.35
CA LYS A 70 -10.03 6.94 -7.02
C LYS A 70 -9.92 5.53 -7.60
N TYR A 71 -8.76 5.15 -8.13
CA TYR A 71 -8.54 3.83 -8.71
C TYR A 71 -8.28 2.79 -7.63
N ILE A 72 -7.53 3.16 -6.58
CA ILE A 72 -7.29 2.31 -5.42
C ILE A 72 -8.61 1.93 -4.77
N LYS A 73 -9.43 2.91 -4.37
CA LYS A 73 -10.73 2.69 -3.72
C LYS A 73 -11.66 1.84 -4.57
N LYS A 74 -11.74 2.12 -5.88
CA LYS A 74 -12.52 1.30 -6.81
C LYS A 74 -12.03 -0.15 -6.89
N GLY A 75 -10.72 -0.40 -6.83
CA GLY A 75 -10.17 -1.75 -6.79
C GLY A 75 -10.45 -2.46 -5.45
N LEU A 76 -10.39 -1.75 -4.33
CA LEU A 76 -10.77 -2.28 -3.01
C LEU A 76 -12.25 -2.65 -2.98
N ASP A 77 -13.14 -1.78 -3.45
CA ASP A 77 -14.59 -2.03 -3.50
C ASP A 77 -14.93 -3.31 -4.27
N ILE A 78 -14.22 -3.57 -5.37
CA ILE A 78 -14.38 -4.78 -6.19
C ILE A 78 -14.06 -6.03 -5.36
N GLY A 79 -12.95 -6.04 -4.61
CA GLY A 79 -12.60 -7.17 -3.75
C GLY A 79 -13.49 -7.31 -2.53
N ILE A 80 -13.88 -6.21 -1.88
CA ILE A 80 -14.81 -6.20 -0.75
C ILE A 80 -16.16 -6.80 -1.17
N LYS A 81 -16.71 -6.39 -2.31
CA LYS A 81 -17.97 -6.94 -2.85
C LYS A 81 -17.87 -8.43 -3.16
N ALA A 82 -16.71 -8.88 -3.63
CA ALA A 82 -16.42 -10.29 -3.86
C ALA A 82 -16.08 -11.07 -2.57
N LYS A 83 -16.20 -10.45 -1.39
CA LYS A 83 -15.87 -11.02 -0.07
C LYS A 83 -14.43 -11.53 0.01
N LYS A 84 -13.51 -10.92 -0.75
CA LYS A 84 -12.08 -11.19 -0.67
C LYS A 84 -11.43 -10.27 0.36
N ARG A 85 -10.35 -10.74 0.99
CA ARG A 85 -9.54 -9.88 1.86
C ARG A 85 -8.73 -8.92 1.01
N VAL A 86 -8.88 -7.62 1.25
CA VAL A 86 -8.15 -6.59 0.51
C VAL A 86 -7.43 -5.64 1.43
N MET A 87 -6.22 -5.25 1.04
CA MET A 87 -5.36 -4.39 1.84
C MET A 87 -4.69 -3.30 1.00
N THR A 88 -4.20 -2.27 1.69
CA THR A 88 -3.30 -1.25 1.18
C THR A 88 -2.10 -1.13 2.10
N GLU A 89 -0.93 -0.86 1.55
CA GLU A 89 0.28 -0.58 2.31
C GLU A 89 0.86 0.78 1.88
N ALA A 90 1.43 1.51 2.84
CA ALA A 90 2.05 2.82 2.67
C ALA A 90 1.10 3.91 2.14
N ILE A 91 -0.19 3.78 2.45
CA ILE A 91 -1.22 4.80 2.22
C ILE A 91 -1.77 5.24 3.59
N PRO A 92 -1.53 6.50 4.02
CA PRO A 92 -1.96 6.98 5.32
C PRO A 92 -3.48 7.00 5.52
N TYR A 93 -3.91 6.91 6.78
CA TYR A 93 -5.32 6.95 7.19
C TYR A 93 -6.10 8.14 6.63
N CYS A 94 -5.47 9.31 6.53
CA CYS A 94 -6.12 10.52 6.01
C CYS A 94 -6.56 10.44 4.53
N LEU A 95 -6.02 9.49 3.77
CA LEU A 95 -6.46 9.22 2.39
C LEU A 95 -7.46 8.04 2.32
N MET A 96 -7.61 7.31 3.42
CA MET A 96 -8.31 6.02 3.52
C MET A 96 -9.60 6.12 4.34
N SER A 97 -10.22 7.29 4.44
CA SER A 97 -11.53 7.42 5.12
C SER A 97 -12.58 6.51 4.47
N GLY A 98 -13.23 5.67 5.29
CA GLY A 98 -14.17 4.63 4.88
C GLY A 98 -13.51 3.29 4.48
N TYR A 99 -12.18 3.21 4.54
CA TYR A 99 -11.37 2.05 4.16
C TYR A 99 -10.30 1.75 5.22
N GLU A 100 -10.52 2.16 6.47
CA GLU A 100 -9.57 2.04 7.57
C GLU A 100 -9.17 0.58 7.86
N ASP A 101 -10.07 -0.36 7.59
CA ASP A 101 -9.82 -1.79 7.77
C ASP A 101 -8.99 -2.43 6.65
N CYS A 102 -8.79 -1.70 5.54
CA CYS A 102 -7.89 -2.11 4.48
C CYS A 102 -6.43 -1.72 4.77
N ILE A 103 -6.11 -1.04 5.87
CA ILE A 103 -4.73 -0.57 6.12
C ILE A 103 -3.89 -1.71 6.72
N ALA A 104 -2.91 -2.20 5.93
CA ALA A 104 -2.09 -3.35 6.27
C ALA A 104 -1.22 -3.11 7.51
N GLU A 105 -0.77 -1.88 7.75
CA GLU A 105 0.08 -1.52 8.90
C GLU A 105 -0.53 -1.92 10.25
N LYS A 106 -1.85 -2.08 10.33
CA LYS A 106 -2.57 -2.58 11.53
C LYS A 106 -2.24 -4.04 11.87
N ILE A 107 -1.87 -4.84 10.88
CA ILE A 107 -1.82 -6.30 10.96
C ILE A 107 -0.49 -6.91 10.49
N ILE A 108 0.46 -6.11 9.99
CA ILE A 108 1.77 -6.61 9.57
C ILE A 108 2.51 -7.15 10.82
N PRO A 109 2.83 -8.45 10.86
CA PRO A 109 3.58 -9.02 11.97
C PRO A 109 5.03 -8.52 11.96
N PRO A 110 5.76 -8.62 13.09
CA PRO A 110 7.21 -8.51 13.10
C PRO A 110 7.80 -9.47 12.07
N SER A 111 8.67 -8.97 11.20
CA SER A 111 9.22 -9.76 10.09
C SER A 111 10.64 -9.33 9.74
N VAL A 112 11.38 -10.30 9.19
CA VAL A 112 12.69 -10.08 8.58
C VAL A 112 12.49 -9.95 7.07
N VAL A 113 13.04 -8.90 6.46
CA VAL A 113 13.02 -8.73 5.00
C VAL A 113 14.41 -9.01 4.46
N TYR A 114 14.48 -10.00 3.57
CA TYR A 114 15.67 -10.33 2.81
C TYR A 114 15.58 -9.66 1.43
N ASP A 115 16.47 -8.71 1.18
CA ASP A 115 16.67 -8.10 -0.14
C ASP A 115 17.97 -8.65 -0.74
N ALA A 116 18.17 -8.49 -2.05
CA ALA A 116 19.33 -9.00 -2.76
C ALA A 116 20.66 -8.44 -2.23
N GLY A 117 20.65 -7.23 -1.64
CA GLY A 117 21.85 -6.56 -1.14
C GLY A 117 21.91 -6.34 0.37
N PHE A 118 20.83 -6.59 1.11
CA PHE A 118 20.78 -6.31 2.56
C PHE A 118 19.64 -7.07 3.25
N VAL A 119 19.72 -7.13 4.59
CA VAL A 119 18.70 -7.76 5.43
C VAL A 119 18.16 -6.73 6.42
N VAL A 120 16.85 -6.52 6.42
CA VAL A 120 16.15 -5.74 7.45
C VAL A 120 15.70 -6.72 8.52
N LYS A 121 16.47 -6.80 9.62
CA LYS A 121 16.21 -7.74 10.72
C LYS A 121 14.90 -7.47 11.47
N ASP A 122 14.47 -6.22 11.51
CA ASP A 122 13.20 -5.82 12.12
C ASP A 122 12.50 -4.81 11.22
N TYR A 123 11.65 -5.32 10.34
CA TYR A 123 10.91 -4.50 9.40
C TYR A 123 9.87 -3.61 10.09
N GLN A 124 9.32 -4.04 11.22
CA GLN A 124 8.36 -3.26 11.98
C GLN A 124 9.04 -2.02 12.58
N LYS A 125 10.18 -2.22 13.24
CA LYS A 125 11.00 -1.13 13.78
C LYS A 125 11.45 -0.18 12.68
N TYR A 126 11.98 -0.72 11.58
CA TYR A 126 12.40 0.08 10.43
C TYR A 126 11.28 1.01 9.93
N ARG A 127 10.07 0.46 9.66
CA ARG A 127 8.92 1.24 9.19
C ARG A 127 8.54 2.36 10.14
N LYS A 128 8.47 2.07 11.44
CA LYS A 128 7.99 3.00 12.47
C LYS A 128 9.00 4.09 12.81
N GLU A 129 10.29 3.76 12.85
CA GLU A 129 11.32 4.66 13.37
C GLU A 129 12.09 5.42 12.28
N SER A 130 12.22 4.86 11.07
CA SER A 130 13.18 5.40 10.09
C SER A 130 12.72 5.41 8.63
N GLY A 131 11.77 4.54 8.26
CA GLY A 131 11.26 4.43 6.89
C GLY A 131 10.10 5.38 6.60
N LYS A 132 9.21 5.59 7.57
CA LYS A 132 8.03 6.44 7.41
C LYS A 132 8.12 7.71 8.26
N SER A 133 7.35 8.71 7.88
CA SER A 133 7.38 10.02 8.53
C SER A 133 5.97 10.56 8.76
N LYS A 134 5.83 11.45 9.76
CA LYS A 134 4.59 12.20 10.02
C LYS A 134 4.81 13.66 9.68
N GLY A 135 3.80 14.29 9.09
CA GLY A 135 3.86 15.68 8.68
C GLY A 135 3.53 16.68 9.80
N PRO A 136 3.68 17.98 9.53
CA PRO A 136 3.47 19.04 10.53
C PRO A 136 2.07 19.03 11.15
N ASN A 137 1.03 18.72 10.36
CA ASN A 137 -0.36 18.70 10.82
C ASN A 137 -0.80 17.35 11.43
N CYS A 138 0.05 16.32 11.43
CA CYS A 138 -0.34 15.00 11.92
C CYS A 138 -0.71 15.00 13.41
N LYS A 139 -0.11 15.88 14.23
CA LYS A 139 -0.44 16.01 15.67
C LYS A 139 -1.91 16.35 15.94
N LYS A 140 -2.62 16.91 14.95
CA LYS A 140 -4.05 17.25 15.03
C LYS A 140 -4.97 16.11 14.58
N CYS A 141 -4.41 15.02 14.06
CA CYS A 141 -5.18 13.92 13.47
C CYS A 141 -5.58 12.91 14.54
N LYS A 142 -6.84 12.43 14.51
CA LYS A 142 -7.29 11.37 15.42
C LYS A 142 -6.51 10.05 15.32
N TYR A 143 -5.84 9.82 14.19
CA TYR A 143 -5.00 8.63 13.95
C TYR A 143 -3.53 8.87 14.27
N PHE A 144 -3.17 9.93 14.99
CA PHE A 144 -1.77 10.27 15.25
C PHE A 144 -1.01 9.13 15.91
N GLU A 145 -1.59 8.42 16.87
CA GLU A 145 -0.88 7.32 17.56
C GLU A 145 -0.67 6.08 16.69
N VAL A 146 -1.63 5.76 15.81
CA VAL A 146 -1.65 4.47 15.08
C VAL A 146 -1.14 4.56 13.64
N CYS A 147 -1.18 5.75 13.02
CA CYS A 147 -0.77 5.91 11.63
C CYS A 147 0.73 6.10 11.51
N GLU A 148 1.44 5.21 10.81
CA GLU A 148 2.89 5.35 10.60
C GLU A 148 3.26 6.50 9.63
N GLY A 149 2.29 7.02 8.87
CA GLY A 149 2.51 8.00 7.81
C GLY A 149 2.99 7.38 6.49
N PRO A 150 3.29 8.18 5.45
CA PRO A 150 3.85 7.66 4.20
C PRO A 150 5.34 7.33 4.36
N TRP A 151 5.91 6.60 3.39
CA TRP A 151 7.36 6.55 3.19
C TRP A 151 7.93 7.96 3.15
N LYS A 152 9.02 8.22 3.90
CA LYS A 152 9.56 9.57 4.11
C LYS A 152 10.00 10.28 2.84
N GLU A 153 10.40 9.51 1.84
CA GLU A 153 10.83 10.03 0.54
C GLU A 153 9.66 10.66 -0.21
N TYR A 154 8.42 10.20 0.01
CA TYR A 154 7.25 10.72 -0.68
C TYR A 154 6.99 12.22 -0.40
N PRO A 155 6.87 12.66 0.87
CA PRO A 155 6.70 14.08 1.17
C PRO A 155 7.92 14.94 0.87
N GLU A 156 9.13 14.36 0.74
CA GLU A 156 10.31 15.10 0.23
C GLU A 156 10.11 15.59 -1.21
N ILE A 157 9.26 14.92 -1.99
CA ILE A 157 8.99 15.25 -3.40
C ILE A 157 7.71 16.06 -3.55
N TYR A 158 6.63 15.60 -2.92
CA TYR A 158 5.28 16.13 -3.15
C TYR A 158 4.79 17.07 -2.05
N GLY A 159 5.59 17.25 -0.99
CA GLY A 159 5.21 17.97 0.20
C GLY A 159 4.13 17.27 1.02
N TRP A 160 3.54 18.01 1.95
CA TRP A 160 2.56 17.48 2.91
C TRP A 160 1.10 17.87 2.58
N ASP A 161 0.87 18.66 1.54
CA ASP A 161 -0.40 19.38 1.32
C ASP A 161 -1.62 18.47 1.09
N GLU A 162 -1.42 17.28 0.52
CA GLU A 162 -2.53 16.32 0.33
C GLU A 162 -2.87 15.54 1.61
N PHE A 163 -2.02 15.57 2.64
CA PHE A 163 -2.25 14.86 3.90
C PHE A 163 -2.99 15.76 4.88
N LYS A 164 -4.32 15.75 4.76
CA LYS A 164 -5.20 16.51 5.65
C LYS A 164 -5.53 15.72 6.91
N PRO A 165 -5.34 16.26 8.12
CA PRO A 165 -5.67 15.54 9.35
C PRO A 165 -7.16 15.17 9.38
N VAL A 166 -7.47 13.96 9.85
CA VAL A 166 -8.86 13.56 10.08
C VAL A 166 -9.27 14.12 11.44
N ILE A 167 -10.12 15.15 11.41
CA ILE A 167 -10.67 15.83 12.59
C ILE A 167 -12.00 15.16 12.91
N LYS A 168 -12.05 14.42 14.02
CA LYS A 168 -13.25 13.86 14.66
C LYS A 168 -12.86 13.38 16.05
#